data_AF-A0A443VCS7-F1
#
_entry.id   AF-A0A443VCS7-F1
#
_cell.length_a   1.000
_cell.length_b   1.000
_cell.length_c   1.000
_cell.angle_alpha   90.00
_cell.angle_beta   90.00
_cell.angle_gamma   90.00
#
_symmetry.space_group_name_H-M   'P 1'
#
loop_
_entity.id
_entity.type
_entity.pdbx_description
1 polymer ?
#
loop_
_entity_poly.entity_id
_entity_poly.type
_entity_poly.pdbx_seq_one_letter_code
_entity_poly.pdbx_strand_id
1 'polypeptide(L)'
;MSNNVSAKIIIATHKQYNFPSDKIYLPLHVGKADKKDLGLMGDDTGENISFKNGEYCELTGLYWAWKNLTEDYIGLVHYRRHFSNSNKSKKNKFENILTELELSRLIPHYDVLVPKKRKYY
;
A
#
# COMPACT_ATOMS: atom_id res chain seq x y z
N MET A 1 -9.79 -12.43 24.76
CA MET A 1 -8.79 -11.43 24.36
C MET A 1 -9.19 -10.97 22.96
N SER A 2 -9.51 -9.70 22.77
CA SER A 2 -9.72 -9.16 21.42
C SER A 2 -8.36 -9.24 20.70
N ASN A 3 -8.24 -10.10 19.69
CA ASN A 3 -7.09 -10.05 18.79
C ASN A 3 -7.06 -8.63 18.21
N ASN A 4 -6.00 -7.88 18.51
CA ASN A 4 -5.76 -6.60 17.85
C ASN A 4 -5.34 -6.93 16.41
N VAL A 5 -6.28 -6.87 15.48
CA VAL A 5 -6.04 -7.06 14.04
C VAL A 5 -5.14 -5.92 13.55
N SER A 6 -4.05 -6.28 12.90
CA SER A 6 -3.02 -5.38 12.38
C SER A 6 -3.10 -5.25 10.85
N ALA A 7 -2.69 -4.09 10.32
CA ALA A 7 -2.71 -3.85 8.88
C ALA A 7 -1.50 -3.04 8.40
N LYS A 8 -1.01 -3.37 7.20
CA LYS A 8 -0.02 -2.58 6.47
C LYS A 8 -0.42 -2.43 5.02
N ILE A 9 -0.38 -1.21 4.51
CA ILE A 9 -0.61 -0.89 3.11
C ILE A 9 0.72 -0.45 2.50
N ILE A 10 1.26 -1.27 1.60
CA ILE A 10 2.42 -0.87 0.82
C ILE A 10 2.01 0.16 -0.25
N ILE A 11 2.83 1.19 -0.37
CA ILE A 11 2.74 2.20 -1.43
C ILE A 11 3.80 1.87 -2.46
N ALA A 12 3.39 1.20 -3.54
CA ALA A 12 4.28 0.90 -4.66
C ALA A 12 4.71 2.19 -5.35
N THR A 13 6.02 2.42 -5.37
CA THR A 13 6.63 3.59 -6.00
C THR A 13 7.89 3.24 -6.80
N HIS A 14 8.15 4.02 -7.85
CA HIS A 14 9.38 3.99 -8.64
C HIS A 14 10.07 5.37 -8.64
N LYS A 15 9.61 6.30 -7.78
CA LYS A 15 10.21 7.64 -7.62
C LYS A 15 9.90 8.24 -6.26
N GLN A 16 10.64 9.27 -5.89
CA GLN A 16 10.33 10.08 -4.71
C GLN A 16 8.98 10.78 -4.87
N TYR A 17 8.22 10.83 -3.77
CA TYR A 17 6.89 11.44 -3.73
C TYR A 17 6.57 11.86 -2.30
N ASN A 18 5.59 12.75 -2.14
CA ASN A 18 5.05 13.05 -0.82
C ASN A 18 4.14 11.90 -0.40
N PHE A 19 4.58 11.08 0.54
CA PHE A 19 3.80 9.96 1.04
C PHE A 19 2.87 10.38 2.19
N PRO A 20 1.75 9.68 2.40
CA PRO A 20 0.95 9.84 3.62
C PRO A 20 1.82 9.61 4.86
N SER A 21 1.59 10.39 5.92
CA SER A 21 2.35 10.29 7.17
C SER A 21 1.81 9.22 8.13
N ASP A 22 0.65 8.64 7.83
CA ASP A 22 0.02 7.62 8.67
C ASP A 22 0.83 6.31 8.61
N LYS A 23 1.05 5.68 9.77
CA LYS A 23 1.96 4.54 9.98
C LYS A 23 1.48 3.24 9.33
N ILE A 24 0.21 3.17 8.93
CA ILE A 24 -0.28 2.04 8.13
C ILE A 24 0.31 2.03 6.72
N TYR A 25 0.90 3.13 6.26
CA TYR A 25 1.48 3.22 4.93
C TYR A 25 2.99 2.98 4.93
N LEU A 26 3.44 2.07 4.07
CA LEU A 26 4.86 1.78 3.84
C LEU A 26 5.24 2.11 2.40
N PRO A 27 5.94 3.24 2.14
CA PRO A 27 6.55 3.51 0.85
C PRO A 27 7.55 2.43 0.48
N LEU A 28 7.29 1.71 -0.62
CA LEU A 28 8.10 0.59 -1.07
C LEU A 28 8.56 0.84 -2.51
N HIS A 29 9.88 0.89 -2.70
CA HIS A 29 10.48 1.00 -4.02
C HIS A 29 10.34 -0.34 -4.75
N VAL A 30 9.42 -0.40 -5.72
CA VAL A 30 9.16 -1.61 -6.50
C VAL A 30 10.09 -1.76 -7.68
N GLY A 31 10.55 -2.99 -7.93
CA GLY A 31 11.59 -3.28 -8.92
C GLY A 31 12.92 -2.63 -8.58
N LYS A 32 13.24 -2.48 -7.28
CA LYS A 32 14.48 -1.84 -6.84
C LYS A 32 15.73 -2.57 -7.35
N ALA A 33 15.66 -3.89 -7.53
CA ALA A 33 16.78 -4.72 -7.99
C ALA A 33 17.48 -4.17 -9.25
N ASP A 34 16.71 -3.57 -10.17
CA ASP A 34 17.21 -3.04 -11.45
C ASP A 34 17.08 -1.51 -11.57
N LYS A 35 16.89 -0.80 -10.46
CA LYS A 35 16.62 0.65 -10.45
C LYS A 35 17.56 1.41 -9.52
N LYS A 36 17.75 2.70 -9.82
CA LYS A 36 18.53 3.60 -8.97
C LYS A 36 17.88 3.72 -7.58
N ASP A 37 18.70 3.69 -6.54
CA ASP A 37 18.22 3.82 -5.18
C ASP A 37 17.53 5.18 -4.97
N LEU A 38 16.37 5.12 -4.31
CA LEU A 38 15.58 6.28 -3.94
C LEU A 38 15.79 6.65 -2.46
N GLY A 39 16.56 5.88 -1.69
CA GLY A 39 16.64 6.03 -0.24
C GLY A 39 15.38 5.53 0.47
N LEU A 40 14.64 4.64 -0.18
CA LEU A 40 13.46 3.96 0.37
C LEU A 40 13.76 2.47 0.54
N MET A 41 13.00 1.82 1.43
CA MET A 41 12.94 0.36 1.48
C MET A 41 12.52 -0.18 0.10
N GLY A 42 13.18 -1.24 -0.35
CA GLY A 42 12.91 -1.88 -1.62
C GLY A 42 12.25 -3.23 -1.45
N ASP A 43 11.57 -3.63 -2.52
CA ASP A 43 11.03 -4.99 -2.66
C ASP A 43 12.11 -6.01 -3.03
N ASP A 44 13.40 -5.66 -2.99
CA ASP A 44 14.58 -6.46 -3.36
C ASP A 44 15.30 -7.09 -2.15
N THR A 45 14.65 -7.08 -0.98
CA THR A 45 15.18 -7.64 0.27
C THR A 45 14.40 -8.87 0.70
N GLY A 46 14.98 -9.74 1.54
CA GLY A 46 14.32 -10.96 2.00
C GLY A 46 13.86 -11.86 0.84
N GLU A 47 12.73 -12.54 1.00
CA GLU A 47 12.15 -13.34 -0.09
C GLU A 47 11.44 -12.42 -1.09
N ASN A 48 11.90 -12.41 -2.34
CA ASN A 48 11.42 -11.44 -3.31
C ASN A 48 11.47 -11.89 -4.78
N ILE A 49 10.77 -11.12 -5.61
CA ILE A 49 10.77 -11.22 -7.07
C ILE A 49 10.98 -9.84 -7.73
N SER A 50 11.75 -8.94 -7.09
CA SER A 50 11.93 -7.55 -7.52
C SER A 50 12.40 -7.43 -8.98
N PHE A 51 13.32 -8.30 -9.39
CA PHE A 51 13.85 -8.40 -10.75
C PHE A 51 12.78 -8.71 -11.82
N LYS A 52 11.59 -9.16 -11.42
CA LYS A 52 10.44 -9.39 -12.32
C LYS A 52 9.48 -8.21 -12.40
N ASN A 53 9.87 -7.01 -11.93
CA ASN A 53 9.00 -5.85 -11.98
C ASN A 53 8.67 -5.44 -13.44
N GLY A 54 9.49 -5.81 -14.42
CA GLY A 54 9.20 -5.60 -15.84
C GLY A 54 7.92 -6.31 -16.29
N GLU A 55 7.67 -7.51 -15.75
CA GLU A 55 6.52 -8.36 -16.09
C GLU A 55 5.35 -8.22 -15.11
N TYR A 56 5.64 -8.02 -13.81
CA TYR A 56 4.65 -8.05 -12.73
C TYR A 56 4.28 -6.68 -12.16
N CYS A 57 4.99 -5.62 -12.56
CA CYS A 57 4.77 -4.25 -12.08
C CYS A 57 4.66 -4.21 -10.53
N GLU A 58 3.65 -3.52 -9.98
CA GLU A 58 3.46 -3.34 -8.54
C GLU A 58 3.23 -4.65 -7.76
N LEU A 59 2.95 -5.76 -8.45
CA LEU A 59 2.76 -7.06 -7.79
C LEU A 59 4.05 -7.60 -7.17
N THR A 60 5.23 -7.17 -7.61
CA THR A 60 6.50 -7.52 -6.93
C THR A 60 6.52 -6.99 -5.50
N GLY A 61 6.00 -5.78 -5.29
CA GLY A 61 5.82 -5.20 -3.97
C GLY A 61 4.84 -5.98 -3.12
N LEU A 62 3.69 -6.39 -3.69
CA LEU A 62 2.70 -7.19 -2.95
C LEU A 62 3.22 -8.58 -2.58
N TYR A 63 3.96 -9.22 -3.48
CA TYR A 63 4.66 -10.47 -3.18
C TYR A 63 5.64 -10.28 -2.02
N TRP A 64 6.49 -9.26 -2.08
CA TRP A 64 7.42 -8.94 -1.01
C TRP A 64 6.70 -8.72 0.32
N ALA A 65 5.61 -7.95 0.31
CA ALA A 65 4.81 -7.72 1.51
C ALA A 65 4.28 -9.02 2.09
N TRP A 66 3.68 -9.88 1.27
CA TRP A 66 3.18 -11.19 1.70
C TRP A 66 4.27 -12.05 2.38
N LYS A 67 5.50 -12.00 1.88
CA LYS A 67 6.59 -12.85 2.38
C LYS A 67 7.35 -12.29 3.56
N ASN A 68 7.37 -10.97 3.73
CA ASN A 68 8.27 -10.30 4.68
C ASN A 68 7.54 -9.49 5.75
N LEU A 69 6.22 -9.28 5.62
CA LEU A 69 5.39 -8.63 6.62
C LEU A 69 4.61 -9.66 7.44
N THR A 70 4.18 -9.27 8.64
CA THR A 70 3.52 -10.16 9.61
C THR A 70 2.10 -9.70 9.97
N GLU A 71 1.66 -8.60 9.36
CA GLU A 71 0.36 -8.00 9.58
C GLU A 71 -0.77 -8.87 9.03
N ASP A 72 -1.90 -8.88 9.75
CA ASP A 72 -3.07 -9.70 9.41
C ASP A 72 -3.70 -9.26 8.08
N TYR A 73 -3.64 -7.97 7.77
CA TYR A 73 -4.10 -7.38 6.52
C TYR A 73 -2.94 -6.72 5.77
N ILE A 74 -2.71 -7.18 4.54
CA ILE A 74 -1.74 -6.60 3.60
C ILE A 74 -2.50 -5.92 2.47
N GLY A 75 -2.25 -4.63 2.28
CA GLY A 75 -2.84 -3.81 1.22
C GLY A 75 -1.80 -3.31 0.23
N LEU A 76 -2.25 -3.01 -0.99
CA LEU A 76 -1.43 -2.39 -2.03
C LEU A 76 -2.12 -1.14 -2.58
N VAL A 77 -1.37 -0.05 -2.66
CA VAL A 77 -1.78 1.17 -3.37
C VAL A 77 -0.61 1.69 -4.22
N HIS A 78 -0.94 2.50 -5.23
CA HIS A 78 0.05 3.16 -6.06
C HIS A 78 0.40 4.54 -5.48
N TYR A 79 1.64 5.01 -5.61
CA TYR A 79 2.14 6.25 -4.97
C TYR A 79 1.25 7.51 -5.07
N ARG A 80 0.49 7.68 -6.16
CA ARG A 80 -0.44 8.82 -6.37
C ARG A 80 -1.93 8.52 -6.18
N ARG A 81 -2.30 7.27 -5.88
CA ARG A 81 -3.70 6.79 -5.80
C ARG A 81 -3.88 5.96 -4.54
N HIS A 82 -4.60 6.53 -3.58
CA HIS A 82 -4.85 5.93 -2.28
C HIS A 82 -6.35 5.69 -2.11
N PHE A 83 -6.71 4.81 -1.17
CA PHE A 83 -8.08 4.74 -0.70
C PHE A 83 -8.48 6.06 -0.03
N SER A 84 -9.70 6.50 -0.29
CA SER A 84 -10.27 7.71 0.29
C SER A 84 -11.74 7.49 0.57
N ASN A 85 -12.24 8.08 1.65
CA ASN A 85 -13.67 8.06 1.95
C ASN A 85 -14.38 9.15 1.13
N SER A 86 -15.38 8.77 0.32
CA SER A 86 -16.13 9.70 -0.53
C SER A 86 -16.91 10.76 0.25
N ASN A 87 -17.14 10.54 1.55
CA ASN A 87 -17.82 11.50 2.41
C ASN A 87 -16.88 12.60 2.94
N LYS A 88 -15.56 12.46 2.74
CA LYS A 88 -14.61 13.53 3.04
C LYS A 88 -14.55 14.48 1.85
N SER A 89 -14.87 15.75 2.11
CA SER A 89 -14.77 16.84 1.13
C SER A 89 -13.69 17.85 1.56
N LYS A 90 -12.50 17.36 1.93
CA LYS A 90 -11.40 18.24 2.31
C LYS A 90 -10.74 18.84 1.07
N LYS A 91 -10.32 20.11 1.17
CA LYS A 91 -9.63 20.83 0.08
C LYS A 91 -8.31 20.15 -0.30
N ASN A 92 -7.61 19.56 0.67
CA ASN A 92 -6.36 18.85 0.43
C ASN A 92 -6.62 17.35 0.18
N LYS A 93 -6.12 16.83 -0.94
CA LYS A 93 -6.25 15.41 -1.31
C LYS A 93 -5.67 14.47 -0.24
N PHE A 94 -4.59 14.86 0.44
CA PHE A 94 -3.97 14.03 1.49
C PHE A 94 -4.86 13.86 2.72
N GLU A 95 -5.66 14.88 3.06
CA GLU A 95 -6.59 14.80 4.19
C GLU A 95 -7.77 13.84 3.92
N ASN A 96 -8.00 13.50 2.64
CA ASN A 96 -9.05 12.57 2.25
C ASN A 96 -8.57 11.10 2.27
N ILE A 97 -7.26 10.85 2.43
CA ILE A 97 -6.70 9.49 2.46
C ILE A 97 -7.26 8.71 3.66
N LEU A 98 -7.48 7.41 3.47
CA LEU A 98 -7.91 6.49 4.52
C LEU A 98 -6.88 6.46 5.65
N THR A 99 -7.31 6.64 6.90
CA THR A 99 -6.40 6.60 8.06
C THR A 99 -6.43 5.25 8.76
N GLU A 100 -5.48 5.00 9.65
CA GLU A 100 -5.46 3.83 10.54
C GLU A 100 -6.77 3.68 11.34
N LEU A 101 -7.27 4.79 11.88
CA LEU A 101 -8.51 4.82 12.65
C LEU A 101 -9.74 4.44 11.80
N GLU A 102 -9.73 4.77 10.51
CA GLU A 102 -10.82 4.38 9.61
C GLU A 102 -10.69 2.93 9.18
N LEU A 103 -9.48 2.49 8.84
CA LEU A 103 -9.23 1.11 8.43
C LEU A 103 -9.54 0.12 9.57
N SER A 104 -9.14 0.43 10.81
CA SER A 104 -9.42 -0.40 11.99
C SER A 104 -10.90 -0.58 12.29
N ARG A 105 -11.77 0.33 11.82
CA ARG A 105 -13.23 0.18 11.90
C ARG A 105 -13.81 -0.66 10.77
N LEU A 106 -13.07 -0.85 9.67
CA LEU A 106 -13.52 -1.61 8.50
C LEU A 106 -13.08 -3.07 8.59
N ILE A 107 -11.80 -3.32 8.89
CA ILE A 107 -11.21 -4.67 8.84
C ILE A 107 -11.93 -5.72 9.70
N PRO A 108 -12.61 -5.43 10.84
CA PRO A 108 -13.36 -6.45 11.57
C PRO A 108 -14.61 -6.96 10.84
N HIS A 109 -15.04 -6.29 9.77
CA HIS A 109 -16.29 -6.56 9.07
C HIS A 109 -16.09 -7.07 7.64
N TYR A 110 -14.85 -7.10 7.13
CA TYR A 110 -14.57 -7.44 5.74
C TYR A 110 -13.28 -8.25 5.62
N ASP A 111 -13.35 -9.34 4.85
CA ASP A 111 -12.15 -10.14 4.50
C ASP A 111 -11.30 -9.43 3.44
N VAL A 112 -11.93 -8.69 2.53
CA VAL A 112 -11.29 -8.02 1.40
C VAL A 112 -11.88 -6.64 1.18
N LEU A 113 -11.02 -5.63 1.07
CA LEU A 113 -11.38 -4.24 0.77
C LEU A 113 -10.84 -3.83 -0.60
N VAL A 114 -11.73 -3.38 -1.49
CA VAL A 114 -11.40 -2.96 -2.87
C VAL A 114 -12.05 -1.62 -3.20
N PRO A 115 -11.53 -0.85 -4.17
CA PRO A 115 -12.14 0.41 -4.57
C PRO A 115 -13.52 0.18 -5.18
N LYS A 116 -14.36 1.23 -5.17
CA LYS A 116 -15.66 1.19 -5.84
C LYS A 116 -15.48 0.81 -7.32
N LYS A 117 -16.34 -0.07 -7.82
CA LYS A 117 -16.35 -0.51 -9.22
C LYS A 117 -16.40 0.71 -10.15
N ARG A 118 -15.42 0.81 -11.04
CA ARG A 118 -15.39 1.84 -12.09
C ARG A 118 -16.19 1.36 -13.30
N LYS A 119 -17.08 2.21 -13.82
CA LYS A 119 -17.76 1.98 -15.10
C LYS A 119 -16.89 2.60 -16.20
N TYR A 120 -16.28 1.75 -17.01
CA TYR A 120 -15.59 2.19 -18.23
C TYR A 120 -16.64 2.26 -19.33
N TYR A 121 -16.79 3.43 -19.93
CA TYR A 121 -17.68 3.73 -21.06
C TYR A 121 -16.85 4.18 -22.24
#